data_AF-A0A222X9Y6-F1
#
_entry.id   AF-A0A222X9Y6-F1
#
_cell.length_a   1.000
_cell.length_b   1.000
_cell.length_c   1.000
_cell.angle_alpha   90.00
_cell.angle_beta   90.00
_cell.angle_gamma   90.00
#
_symmetry.space_group_name_H-M   'P 1'
#
loop_
_entity.id
_entity.type
_entity.pdbx_description
1 polymer ?
#
loop_
_entity_poly.entity_id
_entity_poly.type
_entity_poly.pdbx_seq_one_letter_code
_entity_poly.pdbx_strand_id
1 'polypeptide(L)'
;MSQVLDLPVTPTSLVGDDPTFVVDEDDDARTADDVVVVFDRNVAVAGGSYRGRSAALPAPAGDGARVAHVTGVWVLPGRRRREHVRRALVELEASAARAGFSRLHVVVEQSRTDALALLRERWFTPVDAPSATGDLELEKWLLPA
;
A
#
# COMPACT_ATOMS: atom_id res chain seq x y z
N MET A 1 29.96 -8.26 27.70
CA MET A 1 29.31 -9.59 27.73
C MET A 1 27.82 -9.35 27.56
N SER A 2 27.24 -9.79 26.44
CA SER A 2 25.82 -9.56 26.13
C SER A 2 25.02 -10.74 26.65
N GLN A 3 24.11 -10.50 27.60
CA GLN A 3 23.17 -11.51 28.07
C GLN A 3 22.03 -11.60 27.04
N VAL A 4 22.01 -12.70 26.29
CA VAL A 4 20.87 -13.09 25.45
C VAL A 4 19.79 -13.61 26.39
N LEU A 5 18.64 -12.93 26.43
CA LEU A 5 17.44 -13.46 27.07
C LEU A 5 16.86 -14.56 26.18
N ASP A 6 17.18 -15.82 26.48
CA ASP A 6 16.43 -16.98 25.99
C ASP A 6 15.06 -17.00 26.68
N LEU A 7 14.11 -16.27 26.11
CA LEU A 7 12.70 -16.45 26.44
C LEU A 7 12.22 -17.74 25.76
N PRO A 8 11.70 -18.73 26.49
CA PRO A 8 11.11 -19.93 25.89
C PRO A 8 9.77 -19.55 25.25
N VAL A 9 9.80 -19.03 24.03
CA VAL A 9 8.62 -18.92 23.18
C VAL A 9 8.38 -20.29 22.56
N THR A 10 7.53 -21.08 23.21
CA THR A 10 6.90 -22.22 22.56
C THR A 10 6.08 -21.65 21.40
N PRO A 11 6.31 -22.06 20.14
CA PRO A 11 5.48 -21.59 19.03
C PRO A 11 4.06 -22.11 19.25
N THR A 12 3.16 -21.23 19.68
CA THR A 12 1.73 -21.54 19.66
C THR A 12 1.34 -21.63 18.19
N SER A 13 1.04 -22.85 17.74
CA SER A 13 0.48 -23.05 16.41
C SER A 13 -0.83 -22.27 16.32
N LEU A 14 -0.90 -21.29 15.42
CA LEU A 14 -2.11 -20.50 15.15
C LEU A 14 -3.14 -21.27 14.31
N VAL A 15 -2.89 -22.55 14.01
CA VAL A 15 -3.73 -23.41 13.20
C VAL A 15 -4.71 -24.15 14.10
N GLY A 16 -5.90 -23.57 14.29
CA GLY A 16 -7.12 -24.38 14.45
C GLY A 16 -7.39 -25.12 13.14
N ASP A 17 -8.19 -26.21 13.19
CA ASP A 17 -8.50 -27.14 12.09
C ASP A 17 -8.15 -26.63 10.69
N ASP A 18 -7.33 -27.40 9.96
CA ASP A 18 -6.93 -27.10 8.59
C ASP A 18 -8.16 -26.64 7.79
N PRO A 19 -8.25 -25.35 7.40
CA PRO A 19 -9.38 -24.90 6.63
C PRO A 19 -9.36 -25.69 5.33
N THR A 20 -10.48 -26.33 5.01
CA THR A 20 -10.66 -26.97 3.71
C THR A 20 -10.59 -25.88 2.66
N PHE A 21 -9.41 -25.68 2.08
CA PHE A 21 -9.22 -24.77 0.97
C PHE A 21 -9.87 -25.40 -0.26
N VAL A 22 -11.03 -24.87 -0.65
CA VAL A 22 -11.49 -25.03 -2.02
C VAL A 22 -10.48 -24.25 -2.86
N VAL A 23 -9.57 -24.98 -3.50
CA VAL A 23 -8.71 -24.41 -4.54
C VAL A 23 -9.62 -24.20 -5.74
N ASP A 24 -10.14 -22.98 -5.86
CA ASP A 24 -10.77 -22.53 -7.09
C ASP A 24 -9.63 -22.32 -8.10
N GLU A 25 -9.47 -23.24 -9.05
CA GLU A 25 -8.50 -23.16 -10.14
C GLU A 25 -8.96 -22.16 -11.21
N ASP A 26 -9.29 -20.93 -10.81
CA ASP A 26 -9.37 -19.77 -11.71
C ASP A 26 -8.01 -19.04 -11.66
N ASP A 27 -7.07 -19.64 -12.39
CA ASP A 27 -5.70 -19.20 -12.64
C ASP A 27 -5.67 -18.07 -13.68
N ASP A 28 -6.16 -16.87 -13.31
CA ASP A 28 -5.91 -15.65 -14.08
C ASP A 28 -5.77 -14.44 -13.13
N ALA A 29 -4.53 -14.05 -12.85
CA ALA A 29 -4.13 -12.87 -12.08
C ALA A 29 -4.56 -12.86 -10.59
N ARG A 30 -3.83 -13.62 -9.75
CA ARG A 30 -3.74 -13.38 -8.29
C ARG A 30 -3.78 -11.88 -8.03
N THR A 31 -4.85 -11.41 -7.38
CA THR A 31 -4.97 -10.01 -6.96
C THR A 31 -3.85 -9.77 -5.97
N ALA A 32 -2.75 -9.16 -6.44
CA ALA A 32 -1.56 -8.97 -5.65
C ALA A 32 -1.84 -7.82 -4.67
N ASP A 33 -2.32 -8.19 -3.50
CA ASP A 33 -2.54 -7.31 -2.38
C ASP A 33 -1.33 -7.40 -1.44
N ASP A 34 -0.93 -6.28 -0.86
CA ASP A 34 0.21 -6.26 0.06
C ASP A 34 0.04 -5.19 1.15
N VAL A 35 0.76 -5.40 2.25
CA VAL A 35 0.81 -4.52 3.41
C VAL A 35 2.26 -4.23 3.75
N VAL A 36 2.57 -2.94 3.88
CA VAL A 36 3.89 -2.46 4.25
C VAL A 36 3.84 -1.88 5.67
N VAL A 37 4.84 -2.23 6.48
CA VAL A 37 5.03 -1.68 7.83
C VAL A 37 6.44 -1.15 7.97
N VAL A 38 6.56 0.11 8.38
CA VAL A 38 7.83 0.80 8.61
C VAL A 38 8.13 0.82 10.11
N PHE A 39 9.33 0.40 10.49
CA PHE A 39 9.81 0.39 11.87
C PHE A 39 10.87 1.48 12.11
N ASP A 40 10.81 2.15 13.27
CA ASP A 40 11.89 2.96 13.84
C ASP A 40 12.22 2.39 15.22
N ARG A 41 13.47 1.94 15.42
CA ARG A 41 13.93 1.27 16.66
C ARG A 41 13.00 0.14 17.14
N ASN A 42 12.62 -0.75 16.21
CA ASN A 42 11.71 -1.88 16.46
C ASN A 42 10.28 -1.50 16.87
N VAL A 43 9.87 -0.24 16.68
CA VAL A 43 8.49 0.21 16.87
C VAL A 43 7.88 0.46 15.51
N ALA A 44 6.69 -0.09 15.25
CA ALA A 44 5.95 0.18 14.02
C ALA A 44 5.46 1.63 14.04
N VAL A 45 5.97 2.48 13.13
CA VAL A 45 5.74 3.93 13.15
C VAL A 45 4.88 4.43 12.00
N ALA A 46 4.78 3.67 10.91
CA ALA A 46 3.90 3.95 9.78
C ALA A 46 3.67 2.68 8.97
N GLY A 47 2.71 2.73 8.06
CA GLY A 47 2.47 1.66 7.13
C GLY A 47 1.35 2.02 6.17
N GLY A 48 0.99 1.04 5.36
CA GLY A 48 -0.15 1.15 4.47
C GLY A 48 -0.35 -0.14 3.70
N SER A 49 -1.36 -0.12 2.85
CA SER A 49 -1.76 -1.28 2.07
C SER A 49 -2.20 -0.86 0.68
N TYR A 50 -2.03 -1.76 -0.28
CA TYR A 50 -2.66 -1.63 -1.58
C TYR A 50 -3.34 -2.93 -1.97
N ARG A 51 -4.28 -2.81 -2.90
CA ARG A 51 -4.90 -3.93 -3.58
C ARG A 51 -4.71 -3.86 -5.08
N GLY A 52 -4.57 -5.00 -5.74
CA GLY A 52 -4.62 -5.04 -7.19
C GLY A 52 -6.00 -4.60 -7.69
N ARG A 53 -6.05 -3.66 -8.65
CA ARG A 53 -7.32 -3.35 -9.33
C ARG A 53 -7.62 -4.52 -10.28
N SER A 54 -8.71 -5.26 -10.01
CA SER A 54 -9.21 -6.27 -10.94
C SER A 54 -9.60 -5.60 -12.27
N ALA A 55 -9.38 -6.31 -13.39
CA ALA A 55 -9.67 -5.86 -14.75
C ALA A 55 -11.15 -5.46 -14.96
N ALA A 56 -12.05 -5.83 -14.04
CA ALA A 56 -13.47 -5.48 -14.05
C ALA A 56 -13.78 -4.03 -13.67
N LEU A 57 -12.83 -3.28 -13.11
CA LEU A 57 -12.99 -1.84 -12.84
C LEU A 57 -12.42 -1.04 -14.01
N PRO A 58 -13.14 -0.02 -14.54
CA PRO A 58 -12.68 0.72 -15.71
C PRO A 58 -11.30 1.33 -15.43
N ALA A 59 -10.29 0.93 -16.20
CA ALA A 59 -8.98 1.56 -16.12
C ALA A 59 -9.12 2.99 -16.64
N PRO A 60 -8.63 4.02 -15.92
CA PRO A 60 -8.73 5.39 -16.39
C PRO A 60 -7.94 5.63 -17.68
N ALA A 61 -6.95 4.78 -17.97
CA ALA A 61 -6.27 4.70 -19.25
C ALA A 61 -6.44 3.29 -19.84
N GLY A 62 -6.96 3.19 -21.07
CA GLY A 62 -7.09 1.92 -21.81
C GLY A 62 -5.75 1.35 -22.29
N ASP A 63 -4.66 1.56 -21.55
CA ASP A 63 -3.29 1.15 -21.91
C ASP A 63 -2.89 -0.22 -21.35
N GLY A 64 -3.80 -0.90 -20.65
CA GLY A 64 -3.57 -2.22 -20.08
C GLY A 64 -2.59 -2.23 -18.89
N ALA A 65 -2.23 -1.07 -18.34
CA ALA A 65 -1.35 -0.97 -17.19
C ALA A 65 -1.97 -1.64 -15.95
N ARG A 66 -1.19 -2.46 -15.24
CA ARG A 66 -1.60 -3.02 -13.95
C ARG A 66 -1.53 -1.91 -12.88
N VAL A 67 -2.65 -1.61 -12.26
CA VAL A 67 -2.77 -0.53 -11.26
C VAL A 67 -2.95 -1.11 -9.86
N ALA A 68 -2.11 -0.69 -8.92
CA ALA A 68 -2.28 -0.94 -7.49
C ALA A 68 -3.05 0.23 -6.86
N HIS A 69 -4.15 -0.05 -6.17
CA HIS A 69 -4.94 0.95 -5.46
C HIS A 69 -4.55 0.99 -3.98
N VAL A 70 -4.03 2.13 -3.52
CA VAL A 70 -3.74 2.36 -2.10
C VAL A 70 -5.05 2.41 -1.32
N THR A 71 -5.23 1.49 -0.39
CA THR A 71 -6.44 1.39 0.44
C THR A 71 -6.29 2.07 1.79
N GLY A 72 -5.06 2.33 2.24
CA GLY A 72 -4.81 3.05 3.47
C GLY A 72 -3.34 3.37 3.67
N VAL A 73 -3.08 4.50 4.33
CA VAL A 73 -1.76 4.87 4.85
C VAL A 73 -1.95 5.42 6.25
N TRP A 74 -1.19 4.88 7.20
CA TRP A 74 -1.25 5.27 8.60
C TRP A 74 0.14 5.64 9.11
N VAL A 75 0.16 6.46 10.15
CA VAL A 75 1.41 6.94 10.78
C VAL A 75 1.15 7.29 12.24
N LEU A 76 2.09 6.95 13.12
CA LEU A 76 2.04 7.37 14.50
C LEU A 76 2.22 8.90 14.61
N PRO A 77 1.48 9.57 15.49
CA PRO A 77 1.63 11.01 15.70
C PRO A 77 3.03 11.30 16.28
N GLY A 78 3.63 12.41 15.85
CA GLY A 78 4.93 12.85 16.37
C GLY A 78 5.69 13.78 15.44
N ARG A 79 6.84 14.27 15.92
CA ARG A 79 7.69 15.24 15.18
C ARG A 79 8.20 14.72 13.83
N ARG A 80 8.25 13.40 13.64
CA ARG A 80 8.70 12.73 12.41
C ARG A 80 7.57 12.20 11.53
N ARG A 81 6.30 12.60 11.78
CA ARG A 81 5.13 12.11 11.03
C ARG A 81 5.31 12.17 9.52
N ARG A 82 5.74 13.33 8.97
CA ARG A 82 5.94 13.51 7.53
C ARG A 82 7.00 12.58 6.95
N GLU A 83 8.12 12.40 7.66
CA GLU A 83 9.19 11.49 7.26
C GLU A 83 8.72 10.04 7.26
N HIS A 84 7.97 9.61 8.27
CA HIS A 84 7.46 8.24 8.33
C HIS A 84 6.43 7.95 7.24
N VAL A 85 5.54 8.91 6.91
CA VAL A 85 4.63 8.79 5.77
C VAL A 85 5.40 8.64 4.47
N ARG A 86 6.45 9.46 4.26
CA ARG A 86 7.30 9.36 3.06
C ARG A 86 7.94 7.98 2.93
N ARG A 87 8.47 7.43 4.03
CA ARG A 87 9.03 6.06 4.03
C ARG A 87 7.97 5.02 3.70
N ALA A 88 6.79 5.09 4.32
CA ALA A 88 5.72 4.15 4.03
C ALA A 88 5.30 4.18 2.55
N LEU A 89 5.20 5.37 1.95
CA LEU A 89 4.90 5.52 0.52
C LEU A 89 6.01 4.94 -0.37
N VAL A 90 7.29 5.18 -0.05
CA VAL A 90 8.42 4.60 -0.80
C VAL A 90 8.36 3.07 -0.78
N GLU A 91 8.12 2.49 0.38
CA GLU A 91 8.06 1.04 0.53
C GLU A 91 6.83 0.43 -0.16
N LEU A 92 5.67 1.12 -0.15
CA LEU A 92 4.50 0.73 -0.94
C LEU A 92 4.78 0.78 -2.44
N GLU A 93 5.45 1.83 -2.92
CA GLU A 93 5.88 1.94 -4.31
C GLU A 93 6.81 0.79 -4.72
N ALA A 94 7.79 0.47 -3.88
CA ALA A 94 8.73 -0.62 -4.13
C ALA A 94 8.05 -1.99 -4.09
N SER A 95 7.12 -2.22 -3.17
CA SER A 95 6.36 -3.47 -3.13
C SER A 95 5.45 -3.63 -4.34
N ALA A 96 4.72 -2.58 -4.72
CA ALA A 96 3.85 -2.59 -5.89
C ALA A 96 4.65 -2.83 -7.19
N ALA A 97 5.80 -2.17 -7.35
CA ALA A 97 6.67 -2.39 -8.49
C ALA A 97 7.17 -3.84 -8.58
N ARG A 98 7.59 -4.44 -7.45
CA ARG A 98 8.00 -5.86 -7.38
C ARG A 98 6.86 -6.83 -7.68
N ALA A 99 5.63 -6.47 -7.34
CA ALA A 99 4.43 -7.23 -7.68
C ALA A 99 3.99 -7.06 -9.16
N GLY A 100 4.74 -6.28 -9.95
CA GLY A 100 4.50 -6.09 -11.38
C GLY A 100 3.39 -5.10 -11.69
N PHE A 101 3.08 -4.18 -10.77
CA PHE A 101 2.23 -3.03 -11.05
C PHE A 101 3.02 -1.93 -11.75
N SER A 102 2.40 -1.29 -12.73
CA SER A 102 2.99 -0.17 -13.48
C SER A 102 2.57 1.18 -12.90
N ARG A 103 1.49 1.21 -12.12
CA ARG A 103 0.95 2.44 -11.51
C ARG A 103 0.46 2.21 -10.09
N LEU A 104 0.54 3.27 -9.31
CA LEU A 104 -0.09 3.40 -8.00
C LEU A 104 -1.18 4.47 -8.08
N HIS A 105 -2.40 4.10 -7.68
CA HIS A 105 -3.57 4.96 -7.62
C HIS A 105 -3.97 5.21 -6.16
N VAL A 106 -4.34 6.44 -5.83
CA VAL A 106 -4.82 6.82 -4.50
C VAL A 106 -5.95 7.84 -4.62
N VAL A 107 -6.98 7.66 -3.79
CA VAL A 107 -8.09 8.59 -3.65
C VAL A 107 -7.91 9.36 -2.34
N VAL A 108 -7.98 10.69 -2.41
CA VAL A 108 -7.82 11.56 -1.23
C VAL A 108 -8.88 12.65 -1.25
N GLU A 109 -9.55 12.87 -0.12
CA GLU A 109 -10.45 14.01 0.07
C GLU A 109 -9.72 15.34 -0.18
N GLN A 110 -10.34 16.26 -0.95
CA GLN A 110 -9.74 17.57 -1.26
C GLN A 110 -9.44 18.41 -0.02
N SER A 111 -10.19 18.19 1.07
CA SER A 111 -10.00 18.87 2.35
C SER A 111 -8.65 18.53 3.03
N ARG A 112 -8.05 17.38 2.68
CA ARG A 112 -6.81 16.85 3.27
C ARG A 112 -5.58 17.45 2.61
N THR A 113 -5.45 18.78 2.72
CA THR A 113 -4.40 19.56 2.07
C THR A 113 -2.98 19.12 2.44
N ASP A 114 -2.76 18.60 3.65
CA ASP A 114 -1.46 18.06 4.08
C ASP A 114 -1.09 16.76 3.35
N ALA A 115 -2.05 15.86 3.16
CA ALA A 115 -1.88 14.63 2.40
C ALA A 115 -1.68 14.93 0.91
N LEU A 116 -2.47 15.83 0.34
CA LEU A 116 -2.32 16.25 -1.06
C LEU A 116 -0.95 16.87 -1.34
N ALA A 117 -0.44 17.73 -0.44
CA ALA A 117 0.89 18.30 -0.58
C ALA A 117 1.98 17.21 -0.61
N LEU A 118 1.91 16.25 0.30
CA LEU A 118 2.86 15.12 0.35
C LEU A 118 2.80 14.23 -0.89
N LEU A 119 1.61 13.95 -1.41
CA LEU A 119 1.44 13.15 -2.62
C LEU A 119 1.97 13.89 -3.86
N ARG A 120 1.70 15.19 -3.99
CA ARG A 120 2.23 16.02 -5.07
C ARG A 120 3.75 16.12 -5.05
N GLU A 121 4.36 16.26 -3.86
CA GLU A 121 5.82 16.19 -3.68
C GLU A 121 6.41 14.87 -4.18
N ARG A 122 5.62 13.79 -4.18
CA ARG A 122 6.00 12.45 -4.64
C ARG A 122 5.65 12.16 -6.10
N TRP A 123 5.29 13.19 -6.86
CA TRP A 123 4.90 13.12 -8.28
C TRP A 123 3.63 12.31 -8.53
N PHE A 124 2.71 12.27 -7.57
CA PHE A 124 1.35 11.88 -7.87
C PHE A 124 0.65 12.99 -8.65
N THR A 125 0.09 12.62 -9.80
CA THR A 125 -0.63 13.50 -10.72
C THR A 125 -2.12 13.20 -10.71
N PRO A 126 -3.00 14.21 -10.75
CA PRO A 126 -4.43 13.97 -10.83
C PRO A 126 -4.80 13.26 -12.14
N VAL A 127 -5.70 12.28 -12.03
CA VAL A 127 -6.15 11.45 -13.16
C VAL A 127 -7.31 12.13 -13.90
N ASP A 128 -8.26 12.68 -13.17
CA ASP A 128 -9.48 13.31 -13.69
C ASP A 128 -9.87 14.57 -12.90
N ALA A 129 -10.87 15.29 -13.42
CA ALA A 129 -11.52 16.39 -12.72
C ALA A 129 -12.10 15.89 -11.37
N PRO A 130 -12.08 16.72 -10.31
CA PRO A 130 -12.54 16.33 -8.99
C PRO A 130 -13.93 15.69 -9.04
N SER A 131 -14.06 14.54 -8.39
CA SER A 131 -15.35 13.84 -8.29
C SER A 131 -16.40 14.73 -7.61
N ALA A 132 -17.67 14.51 -7.92
CA ALA A 132 -18.78 15.24 -7.31
C ALA A 132 -18.83 15.10 -5.77
N THR A 133 -18.13 14.10 -5.21
CA THR A 133 -18.01 13.86 -3.76
C THR A 133 -16.93 14.70 -3.08
N GLY A 134 -16.12 15.46 -3.83
CA GLY A 134 -15.01 16.23 -3.28
C GLY A 134 -13.74 15.42 -3.09
N ASP A 135 -13.65 14.21 -3.65
CA ASP A 135 -12.44 13.42 -3.68
C ASP A 135 -11.59 13.73 -4.91
N LEU A 136 -10.28 13.66 -4.75
CA LEU A 136 -9.30 13.78 -5.82
C LEU A 136 -8.60 12.44 -6.03
N GLU A 137 -8.70 11.94 -7.26
CA GLU A 137 -7.99 10.74 -7.72
C GLU A 137 -6.61 11.13 -8.23
N LEU A 138 -5.59 10.45 -7.73
CA LEU A 138 -4.19 10.71 -8.03
C LEU A 138 -3.50 9.41 -8.46
N GLU A 139 -2.69 9.47 -9.51
CA GLU A 139 -1.85 8.36 -9.97
C GLU A 139 -0.38 8.73 -9.99
N LYS A 140 0.45 7.69 -9.85
CA LYS A 140 1.88 7.76 -10.07
C LYS A 140 2.34 6.56 -10.88
N TRP A 141 3.13 6.82 -11.91
CA TRP A 141 3.86 5.78 -12.63
C TRP A 141 4.98 5.21 -11.79
N LEU A 142 5.07 3.89 -11.75
CA LEU A 142 6.13 3.17 -11.06
C LEU A 142 7.26 2.89 -12.03
N LEU A 143 8.48 3.08 -11.54
CA LEU A 143 9.66 2.62 -12.23
C LEU A 143 9.71 1.09 -12.12
N PRO A 144 10.15 0.38 -13.16
CA PRO A 144 10.42 -1.04 -13.06
C PRO A 144 11.45 -1.30 -11.95
N ALA A 145 11.21 -2.35 -11.18
CA ALA A 145 12.07 -2.78 -10.08
C ALA A 145 13.40 -3.36 -10.59
#